data_AF-A0A9D8PM40-F1
#
_entry.id   AF-A0A9D8PM40-F1
#
_cell.length_a   1.000
_cell.length_b   1.000
_cell.length_c   1.000
_cell.angle_alpha   90.00
_cell.angle_beta   90.00
_cell.angle_gamma   90.00
#
_symmetry.space_group_name_H-M   'P 1'
#
loop_
_entity.id
_entity.type
_entity.pdbx_description
1 polymer ?
#
loop_
_entity_poly.entity_id
_entity_poly.type
_entity_poly.pdbx_seq_one_letter_code
_entity_poly.pdbx_strand_id
1 'polypeptide(L)'
;MGARPLAVLLLQLLCAGCGAGPWLSRRSAGPAGDVGRQADRQDPALSGNGQWLASLVEREGTPAVLLQEQPSGRRIPLPQLRGLTPHRSPSLSWNGRYLALLVQQGPRRLAVVEDRARGRLHRLQLPAGLELERLSLAPDGRRLAVAAVAQGRSQVRLFDLSGFLEPDLPPAWAVRGAPAVSGEAP
;
A
#
# COMPACT_ATOMS: atom_id res chain seq x y z
N MET A 1 -58.00 -26.56 -15.95
CA MET A 1 -57.43 -25.21 -16.14
C MET A 1 -57.62 -24.46 -14.81
N GLY A 2 -56.63 -23.99 -14.06
CA GLY A 2 -55.18 -23.96 -14.22
C GLY A 2 -54.51 -23.98 -12.84
N ALA A 3 -53.68 -24.99 -12.60
CA ALA A 3 -52.77 -25.04 -11.45
C ALA A 3 -51.43 -24.42 -11.87
N ARG A 4 -51.33 -23.09 -11.90
CA ARG A 4 -50.12 -22.38 -12.38
C ARG A 4 -49.69 -21.08 -11.67
N PRO A 5 -50.14 -20.68 -10.45
CA PRO A 5 -49.49 -19.54 -9.78
C PRO A 5 -48.38 -19.94 -8.78
N LEU A 6 -48.49 -21.10 -8.12
CA LEU A 6 -47.58 -21.49 -7.02
C LEU A 6 -46.19 -21.95 -7.50
N ALA A 7 -46.11 -22.59 -8.66
CA ALA A 7 -44.83 -23.02 -9.24
C ALA A 7 -43.96 -21.83 -9.72
N VAL A 8 -44.59 -20.71 -10.08
CA VAL A 8 -43.88 -19.48 -10.49
C VAL A 8 -43.32 -18.74 -9.28
N LEU A 9 -44.02 -18.76 -8.15
CA LEU A 9 -43.56 -18.11 -6.92
C LEU A 9 -42.36 -18.83 -6.27
N LEU A 10 -42.34 -20.17 -6.33
CA LEU A 10 -41.22 -20.98 -5.81
C LEU A 10 -39.95 -20.87 -6.66
N LEU A 11 -40.09 -20.62 -7.97
CA LEU A 11 -38.95 -20.43 -8.88
C LEU A 11 -38.29 -19.05 -8.71
N GLN A 12 -39.04 -18.04 -8.24
CA GLN A 12 -38.48 -16.71 -7.96
C GLN A 12 -37.63 -16.66 -6.68
N LEU A 13 -37.89 -17.52 -5.70
CA LEU A 13 -37.08 -17.60 -4.47
C LEU A 13 -35.71 -18.25 -4.67
N LEU A 14 -35.54 -19.08 -5.71
CA LEU A 14 -34.27 -19.77 -5.99
C LEU A 14 -33.23 -18.89 -6.70
N CYS A 15 -33.63 -17.73 -7.24
CA CYS A 15 -32.73 -16.80 -7.92
C CYS A 15 -32.16 -15.68 -7.01
N ALA A 16 -32.59 -15.59 -5.75
CA ALA A 16 -32.09 -14.60 -4.79
C ALA A 16 -30.84 -15.07 -4.00
N GLY A 17 -30.19 -16.15 -4.44
CA GLY A 17 -29.13 -16.85 -3.72
C GLY A 17 -27.68 -16.60 -4.18
N CYS A 18 -27.41 -15.60 -5.01
CA CYS A 18 -26.04 -15.22 -5.42
C CYS A 18 -25.52 -13.96 -4.72
N GLY A 19 -26.14 -13.57 -3.61
CA GLY A 19 -25.61 -12.55 -2.72
C GLY A 19 -24.45 -13.14 -1.92
N ALA A 20 -23.24 -12.83 -2.33
CA ALA A 20 -22.00 -13.13 -1.63
C ALA A 20 -22.20 -13.01 -0.10
N GLY A 21 -21.99 -14.09 0.65
CA GLY A 21 -22.25 -14.14 2.09
C GLY A 21 -21.49 -13.06 2.88
N PRO A 22 -21.71 -12.92 4.21
CA PRO A 22 -21.10 -11.86 5.03
C PRO A 22 -19.58 -11.72 4.89
N TRP A 23 -18.89 -12.80 4.49
CA TRP A 23 -17.46 -12.89 4.15
C TRP A 23 -17.02 -12.07 2.92
N LEU A 24 -17.95 -11.61 2.08
CA LEU A 24 -17.70 -10.79 0.88
C LEU A 24 -18.48 -9.47 0.95
N SER A 25 -18.74 -8.96 2.15
CA SER A 25 -19.27 -7.62 2.36
C SER A 25 -18.32 -6.59 1.70
N ARG A 26 -18.59 -6.24 0.44
CA ARG A 26 -17.81 -5.26 -0.33
C ARG A 26 -17.98 -3.89 0.31
N ARG A 27 -17.10 -3.54 1.25
CA ARG A 27 -16.97 -2.15 1.68
C ARG A 27 -16.11 -1.43 0.65
N SER A 28 -16.68 -0.46 -0.03
CA SER A 28 -15.90 0.40 -0.92
C SER A 28 -14.89 1.16 -0.07
N ALA A 29 -13.60 0.87 -0.21
CA ALA A 29 -12.50 1.65 0.36
C ALA A 29 -12.29 2.97 -0.41
N GLY A 30 -13.37 3.57 -0.90
CA GLY A 30 -13.35 4.80 -1.69
C GLY A 30 -12.99 6.00 -0.81
N PRO A 31 -12.34 7.03 -1.37
CA PRO A 31 -12.20 8.30 -0.68
C PRO A 31 -13.55 8.86 -0.31
N ALA A 32 -13.63 9.54 0.85
CA ALA A 32 -14.78 10.37 1.15
C ALA A 32 -14.91 11.46 0.05
N GLY A 33 -16.11 11.59 -0.52
CA GLY A 33 -16.46 12.58 -1.56
C GLY A 33 -16.49 12.05 -3.01
N ASP A 34 -17.12 12.81 -3.90
CA ASP A 34 -17.46 12.40 -5.28
C ASP A 34 -16.25 12.01 -6.15
N VAL A 35 -15.13 12.71 -6.00
CA VAL A 35 -13.89 12.44 -6.76
C VAL A 35 -13.35 11.03 -6.52
N GLY A 36 -13.74 10.38 -5.42
CA GLY A 36 -13.31 9.02 -5.09
C GLY A 36 -14.03 7.89 -5.82
N ARG A 37 -15.22 8.15 -6.39
CA ARG A 37 -16.05 7.10 -7.01
C ARG A 37 -15.74 6.86 -8.48
N GLN A 38 -15.05 7.80 -9.15
CA GLN A 38 -14.81 7.79 -10.60
C GLN A 38 -13.33 7.74 -11.01
N ALA A 39 -12.39 7.72 -10.06
CA ALA A 39 -10.97 7.60 -10.39
C ALA A 39 -10.62 6.14 -10.71
N ASP A 40 -10.05 5.90 -11.90
CA ASP A 40 -9.33 4.66 -12.19
C ASP A 40 -8.17 4.54 -11.20
N ARG A 41 -8.26 3.54 -10.31
CA ARG A 41 -7.32 3.33 -9.22
C ARG A 41 -6.52 2.06 -9.50
N GLN A 42 -5.21 2.21 -9.51
CA GLN A 42 -4.28 1.14 -9.87
C GLN A 42 -3.26 0.91 -8.74
N ASP A 43 -2.55 -0.22 -8.80
CA ASP A 43 -1.50 -0.61 -7.85
C ASP A 43 -1.87 -0.36 -6.36
N PRO A 44 -2.89 -1.05 -5.81
CA PRO A 44 -3.26 -0.87 -4.41
C PRO A 44 -2.20 -1.46 -3.46
N ALA A 45 -1.97 -0.79 -2.34
CA ALA A 45 -1.14 -1.27 -1.24
C ALA A 45 -1.79 -0.97 0.11
N LEU A 46 -1.95 -2.00 0.95
CA LEU A 46 -2.53 -1.90 2.28
C LEU A 46 -1.41 -1.96 3.33
N SER A 47 -1.49 -1.15 4.38
CA SER A 47 -0.61 -1.28 5.54
C SER A 47 -0.88 -2.59 6.29
N GLY A 48 0.14 -3.10 7.00
CA GLY A 48 0.02 -4.38 7.73
C GLY A 48 -1.09 -4.38 8.79
N ASN A 49 -1.38 -3.23 9.39
CA ASN A 49 -2.48 -3.03 10.34
C ASN A 49 -3.84 -2.72 9.69
N GLY A 50 -3.91 -2.64 8.36
CA GLY A 50 -5.14 -2.37 7.60
C GLY A 50 -5.69 -0.95 7.69
N GLN A 51 -5.04 -0.02 8.39
CA GLN A 51 -5.53 1.35 8.60
C GLN A 51 -5.26 2.29 7.43
N TRP A 52 -4.37 1.92 6.51
CA TRP A 52 -3.97 2.77 5.40
C TRP A 52 -4.03 2.04 4.07
N LEU A 53 -4.60 2.70 3.06
CA LEU A 53 -4.61 2.25 1.68
C LEU A 53 -3.91 3.30 0.82
N ALA A 54 -2.82 2.90 0.17
CA ALA A 54 -2.22 3.64 -0.93
C ALA A 54 -2.73 3.09 -2.26
N SER A 55 -2.95 3.96 -3.24
CA SER A 55 -3.29 3.59 -4.61
C SER A 55 -2.77 4.66 -5.57
N LEU A 56 -2.54 4.31 -6.83
CA LEU A 56 -2.25 5.28 -7.87
C LEU A 56 -3.56 5.79 -8.48
N VAL A 57 -3.62 7.10 -8.72
CA VAL A 57 -4.70 7.78 -9.43
C VAL A 57 -4.09 8.62 -10.55
N GLU A 58 -4.77 8.67 -11.70
CA GLU A 58 -4.41 9.60 -12.77
C GLU A 58 -4.77 11.03 -12.38
N ARG A 59 -3.77 11.93 -12.39
CA ARG A 59 -3.98 13.35 -12.16
C ARG A 59 -3.31 14.13 -13.29
N GLU A 60 -4.11 14.80 -14.11
CA GLU A 60 -3.61 15.57 -15.26
C GLU A 60 -2.74 14.70 -16.20
N GLY A 61 -3.11 13.42 -16.38
CA GLY A 61 -2.38 12.45 -17.21
C GLY A 61 -1.08 11.93 -16.59
N THR A 62 -0.82 12.23 -15.32
CA THR A 62 0.34 11.72 -14.59
C THR A 62 -0.09 10.90 -13.37
N PRO A 63 0.37 9.64 -13.23
CA PRO A 63 0.14 8.86 -12.03
C PRO A 63 0.65 9.54 -10.77
N ALA A 64 -0.25 9.72 -9.79
CA ALA A 64 0.06 10.23 -8.46
C ALA A 64 -0.43 9.25 -7.39
N VAL A 65 0.29 9.20 -6.27
CA VAL A 65 -0.10 8.34 -5.16
C VAL A 65 -1.16 9.06 -4.33
N LEU A 66 -2.22 8.31 -4.00
CA LEU A 66 -3.26 8.70 -3.08
C LEU A 66 -3.14 7.82 -1.84
N LEU A 67 -2.93 8.43 -0.67
CA LEU A 67 -2.99 7.72 0.61
C LEU A 67 -4.30 8.03 1.32
N GLN A 68 -4.91 6.99 1.87
CA GLN A 68 -6.21 7.07 2.52
C GLN A 68 -6.22 6.32 3.85
N GLU A 69 -6.88 6.90 4.84
CA GLU A 69 -7.25 6.21 6.07
C GLU A 69 -8.43 5.27 5.82
N GLN A 70 -8.40 4.10 6.46
CA GLN A 70 -9.47 3.12 6.43
C GLN A 70 -10.13 3.00 7.81
N PRO A 71 -11.47 2.83 7.87
CA PRO A 71 -12.40 2.75 6.74
C PRO A 71 -12.94 4.13 6.30
N SER A 72 -12.49 5.24 6.90
CA SER A 72 -13.07 6.57 6.70
C SER A 72 -12.95 7.07 5.24
N GLY A 73 -11.97 6.56 4.49
CA GLY A 73 -11.63 7.05 3.16
C GLY A 73 -10.95 8.44 3.21
N ARG A 74 -10.64 8.96 4.40
CA ARG A 74 -10.03 10.29 4.55
C ARG A 74 -8.69 10.33 3.84
N ARG A 75 -8.52 11.30 2.94
CA ARG A 75 -7.28 11.49 2.18
C ARG A 75 -6.21 12.09 3.08
N ILE A 76 -5.01 11.55 3.00
CA ILE A 76 -3.85 12.03 3.75
C ILE A 76 -2.92 12.78 2.80
N PRO A 77 -2.54 14.03 3.11
CA PRO A 77 -1.60 14.77 2.28
C PRO A 77 -0.20 14.17 2.38
N LEU A 78 0.50 14.12 1.25
CA LEU A 78 1.88 13.64 1.12
C LEU A 78 2.75 14.77 0.56
N PRO A 79 3.04 15.82 1.36
CA PRO A 79 3.74 17.01 0.87
C PRO A 79 5.15 16.71 0.39
N GLN A 80 5.80 15.69 0.95
CA GLN A 80 7.17 15.31 0.62
C GLN A 80 7.32 14.70 -0.77
N LEU A 81 6.21 14.24 -1.38
CA LEU A 81 6.18 13.65 -2.72
C LEU A 81 5.77 14.65 -3.81
N ARG A 82 5.49 15.91 -3.46
CA ARG A 82 5.10 16.93 -4.44
C ARG A 82 6.21 17.14 -5.46
N GLY A 83 5.84 17.09 -6.74
CA GLY A 83 6.76 17.31 -7.87
C GLY A 83 7.66 16.12 -8.19
N LEU A 84 7.50 14.97 -7.53
CA LEU A 84 8.27 13.75 -7.79
C LEU A 84 7.49 12.72 -8.63
N THR A 85 6.74 13.19 -9.60
CA THR A 85 5.84 12.36 -10.43
C THR A 85 6.49 11.96 -11.77
N PRO A 86 6.06 10.85 -12.40
CA PRO A 86 5.01 9.92 -11.98
C PRO A 86 5.42 9.02 -10.81
N HIS A 87 4.44 8.63 -10.01
CA HIS A 87 4.58 7.65 -8.93
C HIS A 87 4.25 6.24 -9.44
N ARG A 88 4.96 5.22 -8.96
CA ARG A 88 4.71 3.81 -9.29
C ARG A 88 4.92 2.91 -8.09
N SER A 89 4.23 1.77 -8.07
CA SER A 89 4.46 0.69 -7.11
C SER A 89 4.51 1.13 -5.64
N PRO A 90 3.45 1.78 -5.11
CA PRO A 90 3.40 2.13 -3.69
C PRO A 90 3.44 0.87 -2.81
N SER A 91 4.04 0.97 -1.64
CA SER A 91 4.12 -0.10 -0.65
C SER A 91 4.21 0.48 0.76
N LEU A 92 3.43 -0.05 1.70
CA LEU A 92 3.29 0.47 3.05
C LEU A 92 3.91 -0.48 4.07
N SER A 93 4.52 0.08 5.12
CA SER A 93 4.93 -0.66 6.32
C SER A 93 3.73 -1.02 7.21
N TRP A 94 3.98 -1.67 8.36
CA TRP A 94 2.96 -2.22 9.24
C TRP A 94 1.93 -1.19 9.71
N ASN A 95 2.36 -0.12 10.37
CA ASN A 95 1.47 0.95 10.81
C ASN A 95 1.29 2.05 9.74
N GLY A 96 1.89 1.88 8.56
CA GLY A 96 1.88 2.84 7.46
C GLY A 96 2.74 4.07 7.69
N ARG A 97 3.66 4.07 8.66
CA ARG A 97 4.65 5.13 8.87
C ARG A 97 5.52 5.34 7.65
N TYR A 98 5.94 4.25 7.02
CA TYR A 98 6.74 4.28 5.81
C TYR A 98 5.87 3.99 4.60
N LEU A 99 5.93 4.90 3.62
CA LEU A 99 5.41 4.71 2.28
C LEU A 99 6.58 4.66 1.31
N ALA A 100 6.90 3.46 0.82
CA ALA A 100 7.89 3.26 -0.24
C ALA A 100 7.21 3.37 -1.61
N LEU A 101 7.87 3.99 -2.58
CA LEU A 101 7.40 4.09 -3.96
C LEU A 101 8.54 4.40 -4.91
N LEU A 102 8.29 4.19 -6.20
CA LEU A 102 9.15 4.67 -7.27
C LEU A 102 8.67 6.04 -7.73
N VAL A 103 9.62 6.95 -7.91
CA VAL A 103 9.40 8.32 -8.41
C VAL A 103 10.29 8.59 -9.62
N GLN A 104 9.94 9.59 -10.42
CA GLN A 104 10.77 10.05 -11.52
C GLN A 104 11.46 11.37 -11.15
N GLN A 105 12.78 11.44 -11.35
CA GLN A 105 13.55 12.68 -11.20
C GLN A 105 14.47 12.85 -12.42
N GLY A 106 14.06 13.73 -13.34
CA GLY A 106 14.69 13.83 -14.66
C GLY A 106 14.58 12.50 -15.42
N PRO A 107 15.67 11.99 -16.02
CA PRO A 107 15.64 10.72 -16.75
C PRO A 107 15.67 9.48 -15.83
N ARG A 108 15.90 9.64 -14.53
CA ARG A 108 16.11 8.52 -13.60
C ARG A 108 14.88 8.20 -12.79
N ARG A 109 14.56 6.91 -12.67
CA ARG A 109 13.61 6.39 -11.70
C ARG A 109 14.34 6.09 -10.39
N LEU A 110 13.79 6.59 -9.28
CA LEU A 110 14.38 6.47 -7.95
C LEU A 110 13.42 5.71 -7.02
N ALA A 111 13.96 4.88 -6.13
CA ALA A 111 13.21 4.36 -5.00
C ALA A 111 13.30 5.35 -3.84
N VAL A 112 12.15 5.72 -3.28
CA VAL A 112 12.06 6.62 -2.13
C VAL A 112 11.18 6.01 -1.04
N VAL A 113 11.41 6.45 0.20
CA VAL A 113 10.58 6.12 1.36
C VAL A 113 10.20 7.41 2.07
N GLU A 114 8.91 7.72 2.13
CA GLU A 114 8.38 8.79 2.96
C GLU A 114 8.22 8.30 4.40
N ASP A 115 8.97 8.86 5.35
CA ASP A 115 8.73 8.71 6.79
C ASP A 115 7.69 9.75 7.22
N ARG A 116 6.44 9.30 7.32
CA ARG A 116 5.30 10.15 7.67
C ARG A 116 5.33 10.62 9.12
N ALA A 117 5.97 9.88 10.02
CA ALA A 117 6.09 10.29 11.42
C ALA A 117 7.07 11.46 11.59
N ARG A 118 8.08 11.55 10.72
CA ARG A 118 9.10 12.60 10.76
C ARG A 118 8.97 13.65 9.66
N GLY A 119 8.06 13.45 8.71
CA GLY A 119 7.91 14.31 7.54
C GLY A 119 9.15 14.33 6.67
N ARG A 120 9.87 13.21 6.53
CA ARG A 120 11.12 13.12 5.77
C ARG A 120 10.97 12.23 4.54
N LEU A 121 11.62 12.60 3.45
CA LEU A 121 11.76 11.75 2.27
C LEU A 121 13.16 11.18 2.18
N HIS A 122 13.25 9.87 2.31
CA HIS A 122 14.47 9.12 2.13
C HIS A 122 14.64 8.71 0.67
N ARG A 123 15.76 9.08 0.03
CA ARG A 123 16.14 8.56 -1.30
C ARG A 123 17.04 7.34 -1.11
N LEU A 124 16.61 6.18 -1.60
CA LEU A 124 17.37 4.95 -1.43
C LEU A 124 18.51 4.89 -2.46
N GLN A 125 19.73 4.68 -1.97
CA GLN A 125 20.91 4.48 -2.81
C GLN A 125 20.98 3.02 -3.24
N LEU A 126 20.32 2.69 -4.35
CA LEU A 126 20.40 1.36 -4.95
C LEU A 126 21.59 1.28 -5.91
N PRO A 127 22.13 0.08 -6.19
CA PRO A 127 23.21 -0.10 -7.15
C PRO A 127 22.91 0.56 -8.50
N ALA A 128 23.92 1.19 -9.10
CA ALA A 128 23.79 1.80 -10.42
C ALA A 128 23.50 0.74 -11.51
N GLY A 129 22.96 1.21 -12.64
CA GLY A 129 22.62 0.34 -13.78
C GLY A 129 21.36 -0.52 -13.57
N LEU A 130 20.59 -0.25 -12.51
CA LEU A 130 19.27 -0.82 -12.29
C LEU A 130 18.19 0.09 -12.87
N GLU A 131 17.42 -0.42 -13.81
CA GLU A 131 16.15 0.20 -14.23
C GLU A 131 15.03 -0.38 -13.38
N LEU A 132 14.63 0.37 -12.34
CA LEU A 132 13.66 -0.10 -11.34
C LEU A 132 12.28 -0.22 -11.98
N GLU A 133 11.52 -1.28 -11.73
CA GLU A 133 10.16 -1.47 -12.30
C GLU A 133 9.08 -1.53 -11.23
N ARG A 134 9.32 -2.31 -10.18
CA ARG A 134 8.42 -2.51 -9.04
C ARG A 134 9.23 -2.60 -7.75
N LEU A 135 8.62 -2.21 -6.63
CA LEU A 135 9.17 -2.45 -5.30
C LEU A 135 8.12 -3.01 -4.35
N SER A 136 8.58 -3.63 -3.28
CA SER A 136 7.77 -4.07 -2.15
C SER A 136 8.58 -3.91 -0.87
N LEU A 137 8.05 -3.11 0.06
CA LEU A 137 8.60 -2.91 1.38
C LEU A 137 8.05 -4.00 2.30
N ALA A 138 8.93 -4.66 3.05
CA ALA A 138 8.52 -5.57 4.10
C ALA A 138 7.72 -4.80 5.18
N PRO A 139 6.66 -5.38 5.78
CA PRO A 139 5.86 -4.68 6.76
C PRO A 139 6.67 -4.12 7.92
N ASP A 140 7.76 -4.79 8.29
CA ASP A 140 8.70 -4.37 9.35
C ASP A 140 9.54 -3.12 9.02
N GLY A 141 9.52 -2.66 7.77
CA GLY A 141 10.34 -1.56 7.26
C GLY A 141 11.82 -1.91 7.06
N ARG A 142 12.24 -3.17 7.28
CA ARG A 142 13.65 -3.57 7.32
C ARG A 142 14.17 -4.17 6.03
N ARG A 143 13.30 -4.56 5.10
CA ARG A 143 13.71 -5.13 3.81
C ARG A 143 12.92 -4.54 2.66
N LEU A 144 13.57 -4.39 1.51
CA LEU A 144 12.95 -3.96 0.27
C LEU A 144 13.26 -4.97 -0.84
N ALA A 145 12.21 -5.52 -1.45
CA ALA A 145 12.32 -6.24 -2.70
C ALA A 145 12.15 -5.26 -3.86
N VAL A 146 13.00 -5.34 -4.88
CA VAL A 146 12.91 -4.52 -6.09
C VAL A 146 13.04 -5.42 -7.31
N ALA A 147 12.02 -5.37 -8.18
CA ALA A 147 12.12 -5.89 -9.54
C ALA A 147 12.75 -4.79 -10.42
N ALA A 148 13.81 -5.13 -11.14
CA ALA A 148 14.53 -4.21 -12.01
C ALA A 148 15.13 -4.93 -13.21
N VAL A 149 15.35 -4.19 -14.29
CA VAL A 149 16.17 -4.65 -15.41
C VAL A 149 17.62 -4.23 -15.18
N ALA A 150 18.55 -5.15 -15.38
CA ALA A 150 19.98 -4.84 -15.48
C ALA A 150 20.60 -5.64 -16.62
N GLN A 151 21.40 -4.99 -17.46
CA GLN A 151 22.06 -5.62 -18.59
C GLN A 151 21.08 -6.42 -19.48
N GLY A 152 19.87 -5.88 -19.69
CA GLY A 152 18.82 -6.51 -20.49
C GLY A 152 18.09 -7.69 -19.83
N ARG A 153 18.34 -7.99 -18.55
CA ARG A 153 17.69 -9.08 -17.82
C ARG A 153 16.84 -8.56 -16.67
N SER A 154 15.61 -9.03 -16.57
CA SER A 154 14.76 -8.80 -15.39
C SER A 154 15.24 -9.65 -14.23
N GLN A 155 15.31 -9.04 -13.04
CA GLN A 155 15.77 -9.66 -11.81
C GLN A 155 15.04 -9.05 -10.61
N VAL A 156 14.90 -9.82 -9.54
CA VAL A 156 14.44 -9.34 -8.25
C VAL A 156 15.61 -9.31 -7.28
N ARG A 157 15.82 -8.18 -6.61
CA ARG A 157 16.87 -8.00 -5.60
C ARG A 157 16.27 -7.63 -4.25
N LEU A 158 16.86 -8.13 -3.18
CA LEU A 158 16.53 -7.76 -1.81
C LEU A 158 17.59 -6.81 -1.25
N PHE A 159 17.13 -5.77 -0.58
CA PHE A 159 17.96 -4.79 0.11
C PHE A 159 17.61 -4.75 1.59
N ASP A 160 18.64 -4.66 2.43
CA ASP A 160 18.48 -4.44 3.86
C ASP A 160 18.37 -2.93 4.14
N LEU A 161 17.34 -2.56 4.89
CA LEU A 161 17.06 -1.19 5.33
C LEU A 161 17.21 -1.03 6.86
N SER A 162 17.63 -2.07 7.59
CA SER A 162 17.72 -2.08 9.05
C SER A 162 18.60 -0.98 9.64
N GLY A 163 19.66 -0.57 8.93
CA GLY A 163 20.54 0.53 9.34
C GLY A 163 20.05 1.92 8.88
N PHE A 164 18.94 1.98 8.16
CA PHE A 164 18.47 3.19 7.49
C PHE A 164 17.08 3.63 7.94
N LEU A 165 16.19 2.67 8.22
CA LEU A 165 14.85 2.90 8.77
C LEU A 165 14.75 2.28 10.16
N GLU A 166 13.97 2.92 11.03
CA GLU A 166 13.56 2.26 12.27
C GLU A 166 12.56 1.14 11.94
N PRO A 167 12.54 0.06 12.73
CA PRO A 167 11.54 -0.97 12.54
C PRO A 167 10.12 -0.42 12.77
N ASP A 168 9.21 -0.66 11.84
CA ASP A 168 7.78 -0.39 11.98
C ASP A 168 7.01 -1.69 11.99
N LEU A 169 6.53 -2.09 13.15
CA LEU A 169 6.25 -3.47 13.39
C LEU A 169 5.03 -3.41 14.40
N PRO A 170 4.13 -4.41 14.48
CA PRO A 170 3.06 -4.50 15.51
C PRO A 170 3.40 -4.12 17.00
N PRO A 171 2.45 -3.78 17.89
CA PRO A 171 2.79 -3.54 19.30
C PRO A 171 3.41 -4.76 20.03
N ALA A 172 3.00 -5.98 19.69
CA ALA A 172 3.31 -7.19 20.45
C ALA A 172 4.77 -7.71 20.36
N TRP A 173 5.53 -7.37 19.31
CA TRP A 173 6.95 -7.75 19.21
C TRP A 173 7.88 -6.59 19.57
N ALA A 174 7.39 -5.33 19.60
CA ALA A 174 8.21 -4.18 19.99
C ALA A 174 8.76 -4.37 21.41
N VAL A 175 7.91 -4.94 22.28
CA VAL A 175 8.24 -5.28 23.68
C VAL A 175 9.29 -6.38 23.79
N ARG A 176 9.38 -7.29 22.81
CA ARG A 176 10.36 -8.41 22.82
C ARG A 176 11.75 -8.00 22.33
N GLY A 177 11.88 -6.85 21.67
CA GLY A 177 13.14 -6.34 21.11
C GLY A 177 13.87 -5.35 22.02
N ALA A 178 13.28 -4.93 23.14
CA ALA A 178 13.97 -4.11 24.13
C ALA A 178 15.03 -4.95 24.85
N PRO A 179 16.29 -4.51 24.95
CA PRO A 179 17.28 -5.21 25.77
C PRO A 179 16.73 -5.30 27.20
N ALA A 180 16.70 -6.52 27.75
CA ALA A 180 16.42 -6.72 29.16
C ALA A 180 17.49 -5.97 29.95
N VAL A 181 17.13 -4.80 30.47
CA VAL A 181 17.91 -4.15 31.53
C VAL A 181 17.85 -5.09 32.73
N SER A 182 18.87 -5.92 32.89
CA SER A 182 19.14 -6.67 34.09
C SER A 182 19.50 -5.67 35.19
N GLY A 183 18.47 -5.16 35.86
CA GLY A 183 18.61 -4.41 37.10
C GLY A 183 19.04 -5.37 38.20
N GLU A 184 20.30 -5.26 38.61
CA GLU A 184 20.83 -5.78 39.87
C GLU A 184 19.99 -5.19 41.01
N ALA A 185 19.40 -6.07 41.83
CA ALA A 185 18.72 -5.68 43.06
C ALA A 185 19.77 -5.54 44.19
N PRO A 186 19.55 -4.62 45.16
CA PRO A 186 20.52 -4.28 46.21
C PRO A 186 20.77 -5.40 47.22
#